data_AF-A0ABC9W5A3-F1
#
_entry.id   AF-A0ABC9W5A3-F1
#
_cell.length_a   1.000
_cell.length_b   1.000
_cell.length_c   1.000
_cell.angle_alpha   90.00
_cell.angle_beta   90.00
_cell.angle_gamma   90.00
#
_symmetry.space_group_name_H-M   'P 1'
#
loop_
_entity.id
_entity.type
_entity.pdbx_description
1 polymer ?
#
loop_
_entity_poly.entity_id
_entity_poly.type
_entity_poly.pdbx_seq_one_letter_code
_entity_poly.pdbx_strand_id
1 'polypeptide(L)'
;MNKELLGKVKQKKEASRGWKQGKVAWEEYRETVRAARDQVRKAKALTEISLARDVKDNKESFYRYVSDKRRTRENVGPLWNETGDLVTQDMEKAEVLNDFFA
;
A
#
# COMPACT_ATOMS: atom_id res chain seq x y z
N MET A 1 9.09 -1.94 5.81
CA MET A 1 9.02 -0.59 6.41
C MET A 1 10.00 -0.53 7.57
N ASN A 2 10.92 0.44 7.58
CA ASN A 2 11.99 0.52 8.58
C ASN A 2 11.42 0.75 10.01
N LYS A 3 11.97 0.06 11.02
CA LYS A 3 11.59 0.21 12.44
C LYS A 3 11.68 1.66 12.92
N GLU A 4 12.63 2.43 12.39
CA GLU A 4 12.80 3.84 12.70
C GLU A 4 11.58 4.69 12.27
N LEU A 5 11.05 4.46 11.07
CA LEU A 5 9.86 5.17 10.57
C LEU A 5 8.61 4.84 11.37
N LEU A 6 8.47 3.58 11.80
CA LEU A 6 7.40 3.17 12.71
C LEU A 6 7.47 3.94 14.03
N GLY A 7 8.68 4.13 14.57
CA GLY A 7 8.91 4.99 15.74
C GLY A 7 8.43 6.42 15.52
N LYS A 8 8.70 7.02 14.37
CA LYS A 8 8.25 8.39 14.05
C LYS A 8 6.73 8.50 13.88
N VAL A 9 6.10 7.50 13.28
CA VAL A 9 4.64 7.44 13.19
C VAL A 9 4.01 7.34 14.58
N LYS A 10 4.61 6.55 15.48
CA LYS A 10 4.20 6.44 16.88
C LYS A 10 4.36 7.76 17.63
N GLN A 11 5.52 8.42 17.50
CA GLN A 11 5.78 9.73 18.10
C GLN A 11 4.74 10.78 17.66
N LYS A 12 4.39 10.81 16.37
CA LYS A 12 3.33 11.68 15.85
C LYS A 12 1.97 11.41 16.50
N LYS A 13 1.63 10.13 16.70
CA LYS A 13 0.37 9.71 17.35
C LYS A 13 0.33 10.13 18.81
N GLU A 14 1.44 9.98 19.52
CA GLU A 14 1.58 10.37 20.92
C GLU A 14 1.51 11.89 21.10
N ALA A 15 2.20 12.67 20.24
CA ALA A 15 2.12 14.12 20.23
C ALA A 15 0.68 14.60 20.00
N SER A 16 -0.05 13.97 19.08
CA SER A 16 -1.48 14.28 18.84
C SER A 16 -2.35 14.00 20.06
N ARG A 17 -2.11 12.89 20.77
CA ARG A 17 -2.81 12.57 22.02
C ARG A 17 -2.49 13.58 23.12
N GLY A 18 -1.22 13.95 23.27
CA GLY A 18 -0.78 14.92 24.27
C GLY A 18 -1.38 16.30 24.05
N TRP A 19 -1.39 16.77 22.79
CA TRP A 19 -2.01 18.04 22.42
C TRP A 19 -3.52 18.05 22.67
N LYS A 20 -4.25 16.99 22.30
CA LYS A 20 -5.69 16.86 22.57
C LYS A 20 -6.03 16.84 24.07
N GLN A 21 -5.09 16.44 24.91
CA GLN A 21 -5.22 16.41 26.37
C GLN A 21 -4.73 17.70 27.05
N GLY A 22 -4.30 18.71 26.28
CA GLY A 22 -3.73 19.95 26.83
C GLY A 22 -2.36 19.80 27.49
N LYS A 23 -1.69 18.65 27.30
CA LYS A 23 -0.38 18.34 27.92
C LYS A 23 0.82 18.82 27.11
N VAL A 24 0.59 19.23 25.87
CA VAL A 24 1.64 19.61 24.89
C VAL A 24 1.25 20.93 24.25
N ALA A 25 2.19 21.86 24.18
CA ALA A 25 1.97 23.14 23.54
C ALA A 25 1.69 22.95 22.03
N TRP A 26 0.89 23.83 21.43
CA TRP A 26 0.56 23.75 20.01
C TRP A 26 1.80 23.78 19.10
N GLU A 27 2.79 24.59 19.46
CA GLU A 27 4.03 24.75 18.70
C GLU A 27 4.86 23.46 18.67
N GLU A 28 5.10 22.86 19.85
CA GLU A 28 5.79 21.57 19.98
C GLU A 28 5.08 20.45 19.22
N TYR A 29 3.74 20.41 19.30
CA TYR A 29 2.95 19.47 18.51
C TYR A 29 3.11 19.69 17.01
N ARG A 30 3.06 20.96 16.55
CA ARG A 30 3.16 21.30 15.13
C ARG A 30 4.53 20.90 14.57
N GLU A 31 5.60 21.17 15.31
CA GLU A 31 6.97 20.83 14.91
C GLU A 31 7.19 19.33 14.85
N THR A 32 6.80 18.60 15.89
CA THR A 32 6.94 17.14 15.94
C THR A 32 6.17 16.44 14.81
N VAL A 33 4.96 16.92 14.50
CA VAL A 33 4.17 16.38 13.39
C VAL A 33 4.80 16.68 12.03
N ARG A 34 5.33 17.89 11.83
CA ARG A 34 6.02 18.27 10.58
C ARG A 34 7.26 17.42 10.37
N ALA A 35 8.13 17.35 11.36
CA ALA A 35 9.35 16.55 11.30
C ALA A 35 9.05 15.07 11.00
N ALA A 36 8.09 14.46 11.69
CA ALA A 36 7.71 13.07 11.45
C ALA A 36 7.16 12.86 10.02
N ARG A 37 6.33 13.79 9.50
CA ARG A 37 5.80 13.71 8.13
C ARG A 37 6.91 13.81 7.09
N ASP A 38 7.85 14.72 7.28
CA ASP A 38 8.93 14.93 6.31
C ASP A 38 9.92 13.76 6.29
N GLN A 39 10.23 13.19 7.45
CA GLN A 39 11.03 11.95 7.52
C GLN A 39 10.34 10.78 6.81
N VAL A 40 9.03 10.59 7.03
CA VAL A 40 8.26 9.54 6.34
C VAL A 40 8.24 9.77 4.82
N ARG A 41 8.06 11.02 4.37
CA ARG A 41 8.09 11.36 2.93
C ARG A 41 9.46 11.07 2.31
N LYS A 42 10.54 11.50 2.95
CA LYS A 42 11.92 11.27 2.48
C LYS A 42 12.22 9.78 2.36
N ALA A 43 11.91 9.01 3.39
CA ALA A 43 12.19 7.58 3.34
C ALA A 43 11.31 6.83 2.32
N LYS A 44 10.05 7.25 2.14
CA LYS A 44 9.20 6.74 1.06
C LYS A 44 9.82 7.02 -0.31
N ALA A 45 10.24 8.25 -0.58
CA ALA A 45 10.88 8.63 -1.85
C ALA A 45 12.16 7.83 -2.10
N LEU A 46 13.01 7.65 -1.09
CA LEU A 46 14.22 6.82 -1.21
C LEU A 46 13.90 5.38 -1.58
N THR A 47 12.86 4.79 -0.99
CA THR A 47 12.42 3.43 -1.29
C THR A 47 11.87 3.31 -2.72
N GLU A 48 11.11 4.31 -3.18
CA GLU A 48 10.59 4.34 -4.56
C GLU A 48 11.72 4.51 -5.58
N ILE A 49 12.73 5.33 -5.28
CA ILE A 49 13.92 5.49 -6.12
C ILE A 49 14.70 4.17 -6.24
N SER A 50 14.92 3.45 -5.14
CA SER A 50 15.61 2.15 -5.22
C SER A 50 14.81 1.13 -6.05
N LEU A 51 13.49 1.05 -5.84
CA LEU A 51 12.63 0.15 -6.61
C LEU A 51 12.62 0.49 -8.12
N ALA A 52 12.64 1.77 -8.47
CA ALA A 52 12.68 2.20 -9.86
C ALA A 52 14.03 1.90 -10.53
N ARG A 53 15.14 2.07 -9.79
CA ARG A 53 16.49 1.73 -10.28
C ARG A 53 16.64 0.23 -10.51
N ASP A 54 16.14 -0.57 -9.58
CA ASP A 54 16.30 -2.03 -9.59
C ASP A 54 15.21 -2.72 -10.43
N VAL A 55 14.38 -1.96 -11.17
CA VAL A 55 13.24 -2.53 -11.92
C VAL A 55 13.69 -3.54 -12.97
N LYS A 56 14.91 -3.41 -13.53
CA LYS A 56 15.41 -4.36 -14.53
C LYS A 56 15.71 -5.72 -13.91
N ASP A 57 16.29 -5.72 -12.71
CA ASP A 57 16.79 -6.90 -12.03
C ASP A 57 15.74 -7.52 -11.09
N ASN A 58 14.82 -6.71 -10.56
CA ASN A 58 13.80 -7.10 -9.59
C ASN A 58 12.42 -6.50 -9.91
N LYS A 59 11.91 -6.83 -11.10
CA LYS A 59 10.58 -6.41 -11.59
C LYS A 59 9.46 -6.74 -10.60
N GLU A 60 9.51 -7.91 -9.97
CA GLU A 60 8.47 -8.38 -9.05
C GLU A 60 8.29 -7.42 -7.86
N SER A 61 9.39 -6.97 -7.25
CA SER A 61 9.34 -6.04 -6.12
C SER A 61 8.69 -4.70 -6.49
N PHE A 62 8.95 -4.20 -7.70
CA PHE A 62 8.37 -2.97 -8.22
C PHE A 62 6.86 -3.12 -8.43
N TYR A 63 6.43 -4.16 -9.16
CA TYR A 63 5.02 -4.38 -9.44
C TYR A 63 4.22 -4.70 -8.17
N ARG A 64 4.80 -5.44 -7.21
CA ARG A 64 4.20 -5.66 -5.89
C ARG A 64 4.02 -4.35 -5.12
N TYR A 65 5.00 -3.46 -5.15
CA TYR A 65 4.84 -2.14 -4.55
C TYR A 65 3.71 -1.35 -5.20
N VAL A 66 3.63 -1.33 -6.54
CA VAL A 66 2.55 -0.63 -7.26
C VAL A 66 1.19 -1.22 -6.92
N SER A 67 1.04 -2.55 -6.92
CA SER A 67 -0.23 -3.21 -6.57
C SER A 67 -0.65 -2.94 -5.13
N ASP A 68 0.29 -2.96 -4.17
CA ASP A 68 0.03 -2.59 -2.77
C ASP A 68 -0.39 -1.13 -2.58
N LYS A 69 -0.01 -0.23 -3.50
CA LYS A 69 -0.39 1.20 -3.47
C LYS A 69 -1.65 1.52 -4.26
N ARG A 70 -2.14 0.60 -5.09
CA ARG A 70 -3.41 0.78 -5.81
C ARG A 70 -4.55 0.81 -4.79
N ARG A 71 -5.46 1.79 -4.95
CA ARG A 71 -6.62 2.01 -4.05
C ARG A 71 -7.63 0.89 -4.13
N THR A 72 -7.84 0.38 -5.33
CA THR A 72 -8.66 -0.80 -5.63
C THR A 72 -7.73 -1.98 -5.80
N ARG A 73 -8.03 -3.09 -5.12
CA ARG A 73 -7.53 -4.37 -5.61
C ARG A 73 -8.31 -4.65 -6.88
N GLU A 74 -7.62 -4.83 -8.00
CA GLU A 74 -8.17 -5.60 -9.12
C GLU A 74 -8.33 -7.03 -8.60
N ASN A 75 -9.40 -7.26 -7.84
CA ASN A 75 -9.85 -8.60 -7.58
C ASN A 75 -10.61 -8.99 -8.83
N VAL A 76 -10.08 -9.95 -9.57
CA VAL A 76 -10.92 -10.73 -10.48
C VAL A 76 -12.00 -11.33 -9.60
N GLY A 77 -13.25 -10.95 -9.86
CA GLY A 77 -14.39 -11.53 -9.19
C GLY A 77 -14.47 -13.03 -9.46
N PRO A 78 -15.32 -13.76 -8.74
CA PRO A 78 -15.60 -15.15 -9.08
C PRO A 78 -16.04 -15.24 -10.55
N LEU A 79 -15.57 -16.25 -11.27
CA LEU A 79 -15.96 -16.48 -12.67
C LEU A 79 -17.37 -17.05 -12.72
N TRP A 80 -18.17 -16.57 -13.66
CA TRP A 80 -19.52 -17.04 -13.93
C TRP A 80 -19.56 -17.57 -15.36
N ASN A 81 -20.24 -18.69 -15.57
CA ASN A 81 -20.46 -19.21 -16.93
C ASN A 81 -21.61 -18.46 -17.62
N GLU A 82 -21.86 -18.77 -18.89
CA GLU A 82 -22.96 -18.18 -19.67
C GLU A 82 -24.34 -18.42 -19.05
N THR A 83 -24.49 -19.55 -18.34
CA THR A 83 -25.73 -19.95 -17.64
C THR A 83 -25.97 -19.13 -16.36
N GLY A 84 -24.98 -18.33 -15.92
CA GLY A 84 -25.07 -17.54 -14.69
C GLY A 84 -24.75 -18.34 -13.42
N ASP A 85 -24.09 -19.49 -13.54
CA ASP A 85 -23.61 -20.29 -12.42
C ASP A 85 -22.15 -19.95 -12.06
N LEU A 86 -21.84 -20.05 -10.77
CA LEU A 86 -20.49 -19.83 -10.28
C LEU A 86 -19.56 -20.98 -10.70
N VAL A 87 -18.47 -20.63 -11.38
CA VAL A 87 -17.48 -21.59 -11.84
C VAL A 87 -16.53 -21.98 -10.70
N THR A 88 -16.54 -23.26 -10.32
CA THR A 88 -15.75 -23.75 -9.18
C THR A 88 -14.59 -24.64 -9.62
N GLN A 89 -14.74 -25.41 -10.70
CA GLN A 89 -13.72 -26.33 -11.20
C GLN A 89 -12.69 -25.61 -12.09
N ASP A 90 -11.42 -26.01 -12.01
CA ASP A 90 -10.35 -25.34 -12.77
C ASP A 90 -10.46 -25.56 -14.29
N MET A 91 -11.00 -26.70 -14.72
CA MET A 91 -11.25 -27.00 -16.14
C MET A 91 -12.31 -26.06 -16.73
N GLU A 92 -13.43 -25.90 -16.03
CA GLU A 92 -14.51 -24.98 -16.41
C GLU A 92 -14.02 -23.52 -16.45
N LYS A 93 -13.14 -23.11 -15.52
CA LYS A 93 -12.54 -21.76 -15.55
C LYS A 93 -11.70 -21.54 -16.81
N ALA A 94 -10.95 -22.55 -17.25
CA ALA A 94 -10.12 -22.46 -18.43
C ALA A 94 -10.95 -22.38 -19.71
N GLU A 95 -12.05 -23.13 -19.81
CA GLU A 95 -13.00 -23.07 -20.93
C GLU A 95 -13.65 -21.68 -21.03
N VAL A 96 -14.23 -21.19 -19.93
CA VAL A 96 -14.88 -19.86 -19.88
C VAL A 96 -13.91 -18.72 -20.26
N LEU A 97 -12.64 -18.82 -19.84
CA LEU A 97 -11.63 -17.83 -20.22
C LEU A 97 -11.21 -17.97 -21.69
N ASN A 98 -11.04 -19.19 -22.20
CA ASN A 98 -10.72 -19.41 -23.60
C ASN A 98 -11.82 -18.86 -24.52
N ASP A 99 -13.08 -19.12 -24.21
CA ASP A 99 -14.22 -18.62 -25.00
C ASP A 99 -14.30 -17.09 -25.00
N PHE A 100 -13.91 -16.42 -23.91
CA PHE A 100 -13.90 -14.96 -23.82
C PHE A 100 -12.78 -14.30 -24.64
N PHE A 101 -11.62 -14.95 -24.78
CA PHE A 101 -10.43 -14.38 -25.41
C PHE A 101 -10.14 -14.90 -26.84
N ALA A 102 -10.82 -15.95 -27.30
CA ALA A 102 -10.72 -16.48 -28.67
C ALA A 102 -11.35 -15.54 -29.70
#